data_AF-A0A818ZR11-F1
#
_entry.id   AF-A0A818ZR11-F1
#
_cell.length_a   1.000
_cell.length_b   1.000
_cell.length_c   1.000
_cell.angle_alpha   90.00
_cell.angle_beta   90.00
_cell.angle_gamma   90.00
#
_symmetry.space_group_name_H-M   'P 1'
#
loop_
_entity.id
_entity.type
_entity.pdbx_description
1 polymer ?
#
loop_
_entity_poly.entity_id
_entity_poly.type
_entity_poly.pdbx_seq_one_letter_code
_entity_poly.pdbx_strand_id
1 'polypeptide(L)'
;MAVSKRLITSAERKEGRTVQRTLWIAFPGTQDKLDVLTDLIAFQWAGVSGCIHAGFLQRANAMPNDFFRAEFLQNKYDRMIFTGHSLGGAVAHICAVNQLSHPMSSKGTQIYSIAFGAPFIGDDKLEYTLNCRGLSNRFLTLVNEQDAVPGALLLIMTAKKRQQQETRSYIEVFSSLCKDALSYTLNVNSWGPTGHSLVAKIAQSMLTSNSKRFIQDHLPWYTNGNLSMLASWPDTILYPDTNPVDYLNWQWSLKLHFVNTPDWICNYDRNRDCDWTNEQRCVDGSIQNYTERLANTKQDSIQRQEALKFLVHFIGDIHQPLHAGFSSDKGGNLIKGRFFDNTTNLHSIWDTLMIERRISLDFQSDPNKYYNYLLDIMHTTYMKNISQWSTCPSSDESKYLACSTAWINEDVALNCAFVYRDEQDKPFSISQQFQLGQIYYNTRIGIVEERLLQSGVRLAAVINKIVELQKQH
;
A
#
# COMPACT_ATOMS: atom_id res chain seq x y z
N MET A 1 2.68 28.68 15.41
CA MET A 1 3.45 28.57 14.15
C MET A 1 3.17 29.80 13.31
N ALA A 2 4.19 30.63 13.06
CA ALA A 2 4.05 31.78 12.17
C ALA A 2 4.06 31.28 10.72
N VAL A 3 2.90 31.22 10.08
CA VAL A 3 2.81 31.05 8.62
C VAL A 3 3.47 32.29 8.01
N SER A 4 4.57 32.09 7.30
CA SER A 4 5.29 33.18 6.64
C SER A 4 4.34 33.93 5.70
N LYS A 5 4.21 35.25 5.88
CA LYS A 5 3.49 36.20 4.99
C LYS A 5 3.93 36.16 3.51
N ARG A 6 4.81 35.24 3.11
CA ARG A 6 5.35 35.09 1.75
C ARG A 6 4.45 34.27 0.79
N LEU A 7 3.47 33.52 1.29
CA LEU A 7 2.66 32.61 0.46
C LEU A 7 1.27 33.16 0.07
N ILE A 8 0.83 34.26 0.69
CA ILE A 8 -0.55 34.75 0.58
C ILE A 8 -0.56 36.25 0.30
N THR A 9 -1.33 36.67 -0.69
CA THR A 9 -1.59 38.09 -0.98
C THR A 9 -3.05 38.30 -1.40
N SER A 10 -3.56 39.52 -1.26
CA SER A 10 -4.93 39.86 -1.62
C SER A 10 -4.96 40.99 -2.64
N ALA A 11 -5.93 40.93 -3.54
CA ALA A 11 -6.13 41.94 -4.57
C ALA A 11 -7.63 42.28 -4.71
N GLU A 12 -7.92 43.56 -4.89
CA GLU A 12 -9.27 44.06 -5.15
C GLU A 12 -9.33 44.65 -6.57
N ARG A 13 -10.32 44.22 -7.36
CA ARG A 13 -10.58 44.78 -8.69
C ARG A 13 -12.01 45.26 -8.76
N LYS A 14 -12.22 46.50 -9.25
CA LYS A 14 -13.54 47.04 -9.55
C LYS A 14 -13.91 46.68 -10.99
N GLU A 15 -14.94 45.86 -11.16
CA GLU A 15 -15.59 45.62 -12.45
C GLU A 15 -17.04 46.10 -12.36
N GLY A 16 -17.32 47.30 -12.89
CA GLY A 16 -18.63 47.94 -12.75
C GLY A 16 -18.94 48.40 -11.32
N ARG A 17 -20.18 48.18 -10.84
CA ARG A 17 -20.65 48.57 -9.49
C ARG A 17 -20.28 47.58 -8.38
N THR A 18 -19.57 46.50 -8.69
CA THR A 18 -19.24 45.41 -7.75
C THR A 18 -17.72 45.34 -7.54
N VAL A 19 -17.29 45.28 -6.27
CA VAL A 19 -15.88 45.07 -5.89
C VAL A 19 -15.65 43.57 -5.75
N GLN A 20 -14.74 42.99 -6.54
CA GLN A 20 -14.37 41.58 -6.42
C GLN A 20 -13.06 41.46 -5.66
N ARG A 21 -13.08 40.73 -4.53
CA ARG A 21 -11.93 40.49 -3.67
C ARG A 21 -11.37 39.10 -3.90
N THR A 22 -10.10 39.02 -4.26
CA THR A 22 -9.42 37.77 -4.61
C THR A 22 -8.30 37.46 -3.63
N LEU A 23 -8.30 36.23 -3.11
CA LEU A 23 -7.21 35.65 -2.32
C LEU A 23 -6.27 34.89 -3.26
N TRP A 24 -5.00 35.31 -3.31
CA TRP A 24 -3.95 34.64 -4.07
C TRP A 24 -3.05 33.85 -3.14
N ILE A 25 -2.86 32.57 -3.46
CA ILE A 25 -1.99 31.65 -2.72
C ILE A 25 -0.92 31.16 -3.69
N ALA A 26 0.32 31.60 -3.47
CA ALA A 26 1.43 31.37 -4.37
C ALA A 26 2.45 30.42 -3.75
N PHE A 27 2.81 29.36 -4.46
CA PHE A 27 3.82 28.39 -4.02
C PHE A 27 5.13 28.59 -4.80
N PRO A 28 6.27 28.74 -4.10
CA PRO A 28 7.57 28.87 -4.75
C PRO A 28 7.97 27.56 -5.45
N GLY A 29 8.60 27.69 -6.62
CA GLY A 29 9.22 26.56 -7.33
C GLY A 29 10.62 26.24 -6.78
N THR A 30 11.16 25.08 -7.18
CA THR A 30 12.52 24.64 -6.85
C THR A 30 13.55 25.38 -7.72
N GLN A 31 14.69 25.79 -7.14
CA GLN A 31 15.75 26.49 -7.89
C GLN A 31 16.67 25.53 -8.68
N ASP A 32 16.77 24.27 -8.25
CA ASP A 32 17.60 23.24 -8.89
C ASP A 32 16.77 22.33 -9.81
N LYS A 33 16.95 22.51 -11.13
CA LYS A 33 16.19 21.80 -12.18
C LYS A 33 16.52 20.30 -12.29
N LEU A 34 17.66 19.86 -11.77
CA LEU A 34 18.11 18.46 -11.80
C LEU A 34 17.41 17.60 -10.74
N ASP A 35 17.09 18.17 -9.58
CA ASP A 35 16.36 17.48 -8.50
C ASP A 35 14.90 17.16 -8.89
N VAL A 36 14.32 18.00 -9.77
CA VAL A 36 12.96 17.84 -10.27
C VAL A 36 12.80 16.57 -11.11
N LEU A 37 13.83 16.13 -11.85
CA LEU A 37 13.73 14.94 -12.69
C LEU A 37 13.67 13.65 -11.86
N THR A 38 14.35 13.64 -10.72
CA THR A 38 14.34 12.55 -9.73
C THR A 38 13.04 12.56 -8.92
N ASP A 39 12.53 13.75 -8.59
CA ASP A 39 11.28 13.98 -7.87
C ASP A 39 10.01 13.80 -8.75
N LEU A 40 10.15 13.54 -10.06
CA LEU A 40 9.05 13.42 -11.04
C LEU A 40 8.51 11.98 -11.23
N ILE A 41 9.01 11.01 -10.46
CA ILE A 41 8.87 9.57 -10.77
C ILE A 41 8.08 8.79 -9.69
N ALA A 42 7.16 9.42 -8.96
CA ALA A 42 6.34 8.74 -7.94
C ALA A 42 4.87 9.18 -7.98
N PHE A 43 3.97 8.34 -8.50
CA PHE A 43 2.51 8.55 -8.41
C PHE A 43 1.87 7.63 -7.37
N GLN A 44 1.18 8.19 -6.37
CA GLN A 44 0.38 7.46 -5.37
C GLN A 44 -0.67 8.40 -4.72
N TRP A 45 -1.81 7.81 -4.37
CA TRP A 45 -3.20 8.31 -4.28
C TRP A 45 -3.57 9.47 -3.31
N ALA A 46 -4.51 10.33 -3.75
CA ALA A 46 -5.60 10.93 -2.94
C ALA A 46 -6.74 11.45 -3.85
N GLY A 47 -8.02 11.18 -3.49
CA GLY A 47 -9.22 11.43 -4.31
C GLY A 47 -9.32 12.84 -4.93
N VAL A 48 -9.79 13.00 -6.16
CA VAL A 48 -11.12 12.64 -6.68
C VAL A 48 -10.97 11.82 -7.96
N SER A 49 -11.23 10.51 -7.88
CA SER A 49 -11.14 9.50 -8.95
C SER A 49 -10.00 9.75 -9.96
N GLY A 50 -8.78 9.36 -9.57
CA GLY A 50 -7.55 9.41 -10.38
C GLY A 50 -6.31 9.34 -9.49
N CYS A 51 -5.14 9.02 -10.05
CA CYS A 51 -3.86 9.03 -9.34
C CYS A 51 -3.21 10.42 -9.43
N ILE A 52 -2.66 10.92 -8.31
CA ILE A 52 -1.89 12.16 -8.23
C ILE A 52 -0.42 11.83 -7.88
N HIS A 53 0.53 12.64 -8.31
CA HIS A 53 1.95 12.41 -8.03
C HIS A 53 2.23 12.50 -6.51
N ALA A 54 2.72 11.42 -5.89
CA ALA A 54 2.93 11.26 -4.45
C ALA A 54 3.88 12.31 -3.87
N GLY A 55 4.98 12.62 -4.56
CA GLY A 55 5.90 13.67 -4.13
C GLY A 55 5.25 15.06 -4.13
N PHE A 56 4.31 15.32 -5.05
CA PHE A 56 3.62 16.60 -5.13
C PHE A 56 2.49 16.66 -4.11
N LEU A 57 1.80 15.53 -3.90
CA LEU A 57 0.76 15.36 -2.92
C LEU A 57 1.29 15.47 -1.48
N GLN A 58 2.45 14.88 -1.18
CA GLN A 58 3.09 15.01 0.13
C GLN A 58 3.40 16.48 0.44
N ARG A 59 3.94 17.22 -0.54
CA ARG A 59 4.21 18.66 -0.41
C ARG A 59 2.90 19.45 -0.27
N ALA A 60 1.84 19.09 -1.01
CA ALA A 60 0.53 19.73 -0.91
C ALA A 60 -0.19 19.45 0.42
N ASN A 61 -0.02 18.25 0.98
CA ASN A 61 -0.59 17.86 2.28
C ASN A 61 0.11 18.54 3.46
N ALA A 62 1.37 18.94 3.29
CA ALA A 62 2.08 19.78 4.25
C ALA A 62 1.62 21.25 4.22
N MET A 63 0.82 21.66 3.22
CA MET A 63 0.28 23.01 3.15
C MET A 63 -0.95 23.15 4.06
N PRO A 64 -1.12 24.29 4.75
CA PRO A 64 -2.19 24.48 5.72
C PRO A 64 -3.53 24.76 5.00
N ASN A 65 -4.12 23.73 4.37
CA ASN A 65 -5.36 23.84 3.57
C ASN A 65 -6.55 24.38 4.37
N ASP A 66 -6.66 24.04 5.65
CA ASP A 66 -7.70 24.57 6.55
C ASP A 66 -7.50 26.05 6.85
N PHE A 67 -6.23 26.50 6.93
CA PHE A 67 -5.91 27.92 7.11
C PHE A 67 -6.32 28.74 5.89
N PHE A 68 -6.04 28.25 4.67
CA PHE A 68 -6.47 28.93 3.44
C PHE A 68 -7.99 29.09 3.38
N ARG A 69 -8.71 28.04 3.80
CA ARG A 69 -10.17 28.04 3.87
C ARG A 69 -10.69 29.01 4.94
N ALA A 70 -10.08 29.02 6.13
CA ALA A 70 -10.43 29.94 7.19
C ALA A 70 -10.18 31.40 6.78
N GLU A 71 -9.02 31.70 6.20
CA GLU A 71 -8.65 33.03 5.69
C GLU A 71 -9.65 33.51 4.63
N PHE A 72 -10.05 32.63 3.71
CA PHE A 72 -11.02 32.91 2.66
C PHE A 72 -12.39 33.32 3.21
N LEU A 73 -12.90 32.54 4.16
CA LEU A 73 -14.22 32.74 4.75
C LEU A 73 -14.26 33.94 5.70
N GLN A 74 -13.24 34.08 6.56
CA GLN A 74 -13.17 35.15 7.56
C GLN A 74 -13.10 36.54 6.92
N ASN A 75 -12.34 36.67 5.84
CA ASN A 75 -12.14 37.94 5.14
C ASN A 75 -13.16 38.16 4.00
N LYS A 76 -14.09 37.22 3.79
CA LYS A 76 -15.19 37.32 2.81
C LYS A 76 -14.69 37.61 1.39
N TYR A 77 -13.68 36.86 0.95
CA TYR A 77 -13.20 36.90 -0.44
C TYR A 77 -14.22 36.25 -1.38
N ASP A 78 -14.28 36.73 -2.63
CA ASP A 78 -15.18 36.22 -3.66
C ASP A 78 -14.51 35.09 -4.48
N ARG A 79 -13.19 35.15 -4.59
CA ARG A 79 -12.38 34.24 -5.41
C ARG A 79 -11.10 33.80 -4.71
N MET A 80 -10.76 32.53 -4.84
CA MET A 80 -9.49 31.95 -4.39
C MET A 80 -8.71 31.46 -5.61
N ILE A 81 -7.45 31.90 -5.74
CA ILE A 81 -6.57 31.47 -6.83
C ILE A 81 -5.29 30.88 -6.25
N PHE A 82 -5.02 29.62 -6.61
CA PHE A 82 -3.74 28.97 -6.36
C PHE A 82 -2.81 29.16 -7.55
N THR A 83 -1.53 29.45 -7.31
CA THR A 83 -0.57 29.65 -8.38
C THR A 83 0.85 29.25 -7.98
N GLY A 84 1.69 28.97 -8.97
CA GLY A 84 3.09 28.62 -8.76
C GLY A 84 3.78 28.28 -10.08
N HIS A 85 5.10 28.19 -10.03
CA HIS A 85 5.94 27.80 -11.17
C HIS A 85 6.59 26.43 -10.92
N SER A 86 6.78 25.64 -11.99
CA SER A 86 7.42 24.31 -11.92
C SER A 86 6.75 23.43 -10.85
N LEU A 87 7.52 22.88 -9.91
CA LEU A 87 7.00 22.08 -8.79
C LEU A 87 5.97 22.83 -7.93
N GLY A 88 6.15 24.14 -7.73
CA GLY A 88 5.18 24.97 -7.00
C GLY A 88 3.84 25.06 -7.73
N GLY A 89 3.85 25.02 -9.07
CA GLY A 89 2.64 24.97 -9.88
C GLY A 89 1.90 23.63 -9.78
N ALA A 90 2.63 22.52 -9.64
CA ALA A 90 2.04 21.21 -9.39
C ALA A 90 1.34 21.16 -8.02
N VAL A 91 2.00 21.67 -6.97
CA VAL A 91 1.41 21.80 -5.63
C VAL A 91 0.18 22.71 -5.64
N ALA A 92 0.22 23.80 -6.41
CA ALA A 92 -0.91 24.72 -6.56
C ALA A 92 -2.18 24.02 -7.09
N HIS A 93 -2.04 23.21 -8.15
CA HIS A 93 -3.15 22.45 -8.71
C HIS A 93 -3.72 21.44 -7.72
N ILE A 94 -2.88 20.72 -6.97
CA ILE A 94 -3.35 19.74 -5.98
C ILE A 94 -4.09 20.42 -4.81
N CYS A 95 -3.57 21.54 -4.30
CA CYS A 95 -4.28 22.33 -3.28
C CYS A 95 -5.65 22.82 -3.77
N ALA A 96 -5.75 23.24 -5.03
CA ALA A 96 -7.03 23.64 -5.62
C ALA A 96 -8.02 22.48 -5.75
N VAL A 97 -7.56 21.29 -6.16
CA VAL A 97 -8.38 20.06 -6.17
C VAL A 97 -8.89 19.74 -4.76
N ASN A 98 -8.04 19.82 -3.74
CA ASN A 98 -8.43 19.58 -2.35
C ASN A 98 -9.54 20.53 -1.88
N GLN A 99 -9.45 21.83 -2.21
CA GLN A 99 -10.49 22.79 -1.86
C GLN A 99 -11.80 22.58 -2.63
N LEU A 100 -11.72 22.23 -3.92
CA LEU A 100 -12.89 21.94 -4.75
C LEU A 100 -13.62 20.65 -4.33
N SER A 101 -12.91 19.73 -3.68
CA SER A 101 -13.45 18.47 -3.18
C SER A 101 -14.30 18.63 -1.91
N HIS A 102 -14.16 19.75 -1.22
CA HIS A 102 -14.86 20.04 0.03
C HIS A 102 -15.73 21.30 -0.15
N PRO A 103 -16.98 21.19 -0.64
CA PRO A 103 -17.79 22.35 -0.97
C PRO A 103 -17.91 23.32 0.22
N MET A 104 -17.65 24.61 -0.04
CA MET A 104 -17.89 25.69 0.93
C MET A 104 -19.37 26.07 0.89
N SER A 105 -20.00 26.24 2.06
CA SER A 105 -21.46 26.45 2.20
C SER A 105 -21.97 27.77 1.57
N SER A 106 -21.08 28.69 1.18
CA SER A 106 -21.46 29.92 0.47
C SER A 106 -21.72 29.68 -1.01
N LYS A 107 -22.98 29.86 -1.44
CA LYS A 107 -23.36 29.97 -2.85
C LYS A 107 -22.45 31.01 -3.54
N GLY A 108 -21.64 30.57 -4.50
CA GLY A 108 -20.89 31.45 -5.40
C GLY A 108 -19.36 31.46 -5.27
N THR A 109 -18.76 30.64 -4.39
CA THR A 109 -17.29 30.60 -4.26
C THR A 109 -16.60 30.11 -5.53
N GLN A 110 -15.71 30.95 -6.10
CA GLN A 110 -14.94 30.62 -7.30
C GLN A 110 -13.50 30.25 -6.93
N ILE A 111 -13.09 29.00 -7.17
CA ILE A 111 -11.73 28.50 -6.94
C ILE A 111 -11.09 28.21 -8.29
N TYR A 112 -9.87 28.70 -8.50
CA TYR A 112 -9.09 28.46 -9.72
C TYR A 112 -7.64 28.11 -9.37
N SER A 113 -6.95 27.45 -10.31
CA SER A 113 -5.52 27.22 -10.24
C SER A 113 -4.84 27.60 -11.56
N ILE A 114 -3.79 28.41 -11.47
CA ILE A 114 -2.99 28.87 -12.61
C ILE A 114 -1.53 28.50 -12.36
N ALA A 115 -1.00 27.56 -13.12
CA ALA A 115 0.37 27.09 -12.99
C ALA A 115 1.21 27.44 -14.22
N PHE A 116 2.51 27.67 -14.01
CA PHE A 116 3.46 28.01 -15.05
C PHE A 116 4.57 26.95 -15.12
N GLY A 117 4.87 26.39 -16.30
CA GLY A 117 5.94 25.41 -16.49
C GLY A 117 5.82 24.16 -15.59
N ALA A 118 4.61 23.84 -15.12
CA ALA A 118 4.37 22.81 -14.14
C ALA A 118 4.20 21.42 -14.79
N PRO A 119 4.68 20.35 -14.15
CA PRO A 119 4.43 18.99 -14.64
C PRO A 119 2.97 18.59 -14.47
N PHE A 120 2.56 17.53 -15.18
CA PHE A 120 1.27 16.89 -14.98
C PHE A 120 1.18 16.34 -13.55
N ILE A 121 0.07 16.62 -12.88
CA ILE A 121 -0.11 16.27 -11.47
C ILE A 121 -0.81 14.94 -11.25
N GLY A 122 -1.41 14.35 -12.29
CA GLY A 122 -2.16 13.12 -12.18
C GLY A 122 -2.38 12.41 -13.51
N ASP A 123 -3.05 11.26 -13.45
CA ASP A 123 -3.35 10.40 -14.58
C ASP A 123 -4.61 10.81 -15.36
N ASP A 124 -4.85 10.13 -16.48
CA ASP A 124 -6.02 10.36 -17.36
C ASP A 124 -7.35 10.20 -16.60
N LYS A 125 -7.38 9.45 -15.49
CA LYS A 125 -8.57 9.25 -14.67
C LYS A 125 -8.90 10.49 -13.84
N LEU A 126 -7.89 11.19 -13.30
CA LEU A 126 -8.08 12.48 -12.63
C LEU A 126 -8.63 13.51 -13.61
N GLU A 127 -8.06 13.58 -14.82
CA GLU A 127 -8.54 14.46 -15.88
C GLU A 127 -10.00 14.15 -16.24
N TYR A 128 -10.33 12.87 -16.44
CA TYR A 128 -11.69 12.42 -16.70
C TYR A 128 -12.65 12.87 -15.59
N THR A 129 -12.25 12.74 -14.33
CA THR A 129 -13.12 13.11 -13.20
C THR A 129 -13.35 14.60 -13.06
N LEU A 130 -12.32 15.42 -13.29
CA LEU A 130 -12.46 16.88 -13.32
C LEU A 130 -13.36 17.33 -14.47
N ASN A 131 -13.25 16.69 -15.63
CA ASN A 131 -14.12 16.93 -16.79
C ASN A 131 -15.58 16.53 -16.50
N CYS A 132 -15.84 15.33 -15.97
CA CYS A 132 -17.18 14.87 -15.62
C CYS A 132 -17.87 15.76 -14.57
N ARG A 133 -17.11 16.42 -13.71
CA ARG A 133 -17.63 17.38 -12.72
C ARG A 133 -17.74 18.81 -13.25
N GLY A 134 -17.36 19.07 -14.50
CA GLY A 134 -17.33 20.42 -15.09
C GLY A 134 -16.35 21.37 -14.41
N LEU A 135 -15.28 20.82 -13.81
CA LEU A 135 -14.28 21.56 -13.03
C LEU A 135 -12.97 21.79 -13.81
N SER A 136 -12.78 21.16 -14.97
CA SER A 136 -11.53 21.29 -15.74
C SER A 136 -11.24 22.72 -16.19
N ASN A 137 -12.28 23.51 -16.49
CA ASN A 137 -12.15 24.93 -16.82
C ASN A 137 -11.68 25.82 -15.65
N ARG A 138 -11.46 25.24 -14.45
CA ARG A 138 -10.88 25.92 -13.28
C ARG A 138 -9.35 25.82 -13.22
N PHE A 139 -8.74 25.01 -14.08
CA PHE A 139 -7.31 24.74 -14.09
C PHE A 139 -6.68 25.24 -15.39
N LEU A 140 -5.59 26.01 -15.27
CA LEU A 140 -4.81 26.48 -16.40
C LEU A 140 -3.32 26.19 -16.15
N THR A 141 -2.69 25.48 -17.07
CA THR A 141 -1.23 25.28 -17.09
C THR A 141 -0.65 25.99 -18.31
N LEU A 142 0.20 26.98 -18.09
CA LEU A 142 0.90 27.71 -19.13
C LEU A 142 2.30 27.14 -19.27
N VAL A 143 2.67 26.69 -20.47
CA VAL A 143 3.97 26.09 -20.77
C VAL A 143 4.62 26.86 -21.91
N ASN A 144 5.88 27.24 -21.75
CA ASN A 144 6.71 27.82 -22.80
C ASN A 144 7.50 26.73 -23.55
N GLU A 145 7.82 26.93 -24.82
CA GLU A 145 8.60 25.97 -25.64
C GLU A 145 10.01 25.71 -25.08
N GLN A 146 10.52 26.62 -24.25
CA GLN A 146 11.84 26.54 -23.61
C GLN A 146 11.78 25.89 -22.21
N ASP A 147 10.61 25.46 -21.74
CA ASP A 147 10.47 24.78 -20.45
C ASP A 147 10.98 23.34 -20.55
N ALA A 148 12.04 23.02 -19.80
CA ALA A 148 12.72 21.73 -19.87
C ALA A 148 11.85 20.53 -19.42
N VAL A 149 10.86 20.76 -18.55
CA VAL A 149 10.07 19.70 -17.90
C VAL A 149 9.02 19.10 -18.85
N PRO A 150 8.23 19.89 -19.62
CA PRO A 150 7.31 19.33 -20.61
C PRO A 150 8.04 18.74 -21.84
N GLY A 151 9.17 19.32 -22.25
CA GLY A 151 9.99 18.83 -23.37
C GLY A 151 10.60 17.44 -23.14
N ALA A 152 11.03 17.14 -21.90
CA ALA A 152 11.53 15.81 -21.52
C ALA A 152 10.41 14.74 -21.50
N LEU A 153 9.20 15.10 -21.05
CA LEU A 153 8.03 14.22 -21.08
C LEU A 153 7.54 13.95 -22.52
N LEU A 154 7.61 14.94 -23.41
CA LEU A 154 7.18 14.77 -24.81
C LEU A 154 8.06 13.75 -25.56
N LEU A 155 9.36 13.71 -25.28
CA LEU A 155 10.32 12.73 -25.82
C LEU A 155 10.03 11.30 -25.31
N ILE A 156 9.64 11.15 -24.05
CA ILE A 156 9.25 9.86 -23.44
C ILE A 156 7.90 9.38 -24.01
N MET A 157 6.96 10.29 -24.28
CA MET A 157 5.65 9.95 -24.86
C MET A 157 5.69 9.71 -26.38
N THR A 158 6.58 10.38 -27.12
CA THR A 158 6.77 10.13 -28.57
C THR A 158 7.49 8.82 -28.85
N ALA A 159 8.38 8.38 -27.95
CA ALA A 159 8.94 7.03 -27.97
C ALA A 159 7.84 5.96 -27.81
N LYS A 160 6.81 6.20 -26.98
CA LYS A 160 5.63 5.32 -26.83
C LYS A 160 4.71 5.27 -28.07
N LYS A 161 4.54 6.37 -28.83
CA LYS A 161 3.66 6.39 -30.03
C LYS A 161 4.18 5.56 -31.21
N ARG A 162 5.50 5.38 -31.34
CA ARG A 162 6.10 4.54 -32.40
C ARG A 162 5.92 3.03 -32.17
N GLN A 163 5.66 2.59 -30.94
CA GLN A 163 5.48 1.18 -30.62
C GLN A 163 4.01 0.72 -30.66
N GLN A 164 3.04 1.65 -30.71
CA GLN A 164 1.59 1.36 -30.71
C GLN A 164 0.92 1.37 -32.10
N GLN A 165 1.63 1.76 -33.17
CA GLN A 165 1.04 1.84 -34.52
C GLN A 165 0.91 0.48 -35.23
N GLU A 166 1.54 -0.60 -34.74
CA GLU A 166 1.42 -1.94 -35.36
C GLU A 166 0.24 -2.77 -34.83
N THR A 167 -0.58 -2.24 -33.90
CA THR A 167 -1.71 -2.98 -33.30
C THR A 167 -3.02 -2.17 -33.28
N ARG A 168 -3.29 -1.41 -34.35
CA ARG A 168 -4.58 -0.70 -34.55
C ARG A 168 -5.21 -1.03 -35.90
N SER A 169 -5.75 -2.23 -36.00
CA SER A 169 -6.95 -2.52 -36.77
C SER A 169 -7.82 -3.35 -35.85
N TYR A 170 -9.00 -2.88 -35.44
CA TYR A 170 -10.15 -3.64 -34.86
C TYR A 170 -11.02 -2.89 -33.84
N ILE A 171 -10.84 -1.59 -33.56
CA ILE A 171 -11.72 -0.89 -32.61
C ILE A 171 -12.29 0.40 -33.20
N GLU A 172 -13.38 0.29 -33.96
CA GLU A 172 -14.24 1.43 -34.33
C GLU A 172 -15.75 1.15 -34.17
N VAL A 173 -16.17 0.17 -33.35
CA VAL A 173 -17.62 -0.17 -33.24
C VAL A 173 -18.23 -0.05 -31.83
N PHE A 174 -17.48 0.11 -30.74
CA PHE A 174 -18.09 0.04 -29.40
C PHE A 174 -18.21 1.40 -28.69
N SER A 175 -19.18 2.21 -29.12
CA SER A 175 -19.69 3.36 -28.35
C SER A 175 -21.02 3.08 -27.63
N SER A 176 -21.42 1.82 -27.41
CA SER A 176 -22.76 1.52 -26.88
C SER A 176 -22.86 0.45 -25.77
N LEU A 177 -21.82 0.20 -24.98
CA LEU A 177 -21.92 -0.71 -23.82
C LEU A 177 -21.22 -0.16 -22.59
N CYS A 178 -21.88 0.79 -21.93
CA CYS A 178 -21.42 1.38 -20.67
C CYS A 178 -22.03 0.68 -19.43
N LYS A 179 -22.31 -0.64 -19.49
CA LYS A 179 -22.90 -1.35 -18.34
C LYS A 179 -22.28 -2.68 -17.93
N ASP A 180 -21.50 -3.36 -18.75
CA ASP A 180 -20.96 -4.67 -18.37
C ASP A 180 -19.49 -4.82 -18.76
N ALA A 181 -18.58 -4.36 -17.89
CA ALA A 181 -17.19 -4.84 -17.81
C ALA A 181 -16.43 -4.17 -16.66
N LEU A 182 -16.79 -4.50 -15.41
CA LEU A 182 -15.81 -4.47 -14.32
C LEU A 182 -15.15 -5.86 -14.28
N SER A 183 -14.09 -6.04 -15.07
CA SER A 183 -13.13 -7.11 -14.81
C SER A 183 -11.80 -6.41 -14.54
N TYR A 184 -11.60 -6.04 -13.28
CA TYR A 184 -10.30 -5.61 -12.80
C TYR A 184 -9.45 -6.86 -12.60
N THR A 185 -8.27 -6.86 -13.23
CA THR A 185 -7.18 -7.78 -12.91
C THR A 185 -6.79 -7.57 -11.45
N LEU A 186 -7.15 -8.52 -10.59
CA LEU A 186 -6.63 -8.59 -9.22
C LEU A 186 -5.18 -9.06 -9.30
N ASN A 187 -4.24 -8.17 -8.97
CA ASN A 187 -2.86 -8.53 -8.71
C ASN A 187 -2.78 -9.29 -7.39
N VAL A 188 -1.97 -10.34 -7.37
CA VAL A 188 -1.81 -11.28 -6.27
C VAL A 188 -0.79 -10.69 -5.29
N ASN A 189 -1.27 -10.16 -4.17
CA ASN A 189 -0.42 -9.76 -3.04
C ASN A 189 -0.59 -10.76 -1.91
N SER A 190 0.46 -10.89 -1.11
CA SER A 190 0.39 -11.39 0.25
C SER A 190 -0.42 -10.48 1.17
N TRP A 191 -0.61 -10.83 2.48
CA TRP A 191 -1.57 -10.14 3.38
C TRP A 191 -1.70 -8.69 2.94
N GLY A 192 -2.88 -8.27 2.50
CA GLY A 192 -3.02 -6.95 1.91
C GLY A 192 -2.45 -5.87 2.84
N PRO A 193 -2.10 -4.67 2.35
CA PRO A 193 -1.27 -3.71 3.10
C PRO A 193 -1.71 -3.46 4.56
N THR A 194 -3.02 -3.53 4.82
CA THR A 194 -3.59 -3.47 6.17
C THR A 194 -3.14 -4.63 7.08
N GLY A 195 -3.18 -5.89 6.62
CA GLY A 195 -2.74 -7.05 7.39
C GLY A 195 -1.27 -6.96 7.77
N HIS A 196 -0.40 -6.68 6.80
CA HIS A 196 1.03 -6.43 7.05
C HIS A 196 1.28 -5.28 8.04
N SER A 197 0.54 -4.18 7.91
CA SER A 197 0.61 -3.06 8.86
C SER A 197 0.22 -3.49 10.28
N LEU A 198 -0.84 -4.28 10.44
CA LEU A 198 -1.30 -4.80 11.74
C LEU A 198 -0.26 -5.71 12.38
N VAL A 199 0.27 -6.68 11.62
CA VAL A 199 1.35 -7.59 12.08
C VAL A 199 2.56 -6.80 12.59
N ALA A 200 3.03 -5.83 11.81
CA ALA A 200 4.18 -5.02 12.18
C ALA A 200 3.92 -4.15 13.42
N LYS A 201 2.71 -3.59 13.58
CA LYS A 201 2.32 -2.83 14.78
C LYS A 201 2.26 -3.73 16.02
N ILE A 202 1.65 -4.91 15.92
CA ILE A 202 1.59 -5.90 17.01
C ILE A 202 3.00 -6.28 17.42
N ALA A 203 3.87 -6.63 16.47
CA ALA A 203 5.26 -6.96 16.75
C ALA A 203 5.99 -5.82 17.45
N GLN A 204 5.85 -4.59 16.94
CA GLN A 204 6.49 -3.40 17.49
C GLN A 204 6.09 -3.10 18.95
N SER A 205 4.84 -3.41 19.33
CA SER A 205 4.36 -3.29 20.71
C SER A 205 5.09 -4.22 21.69
N MET A 206 5.59 -5.37 21.19
CA MET A 206 6.21 -6.44 21.99
C MET A 206 7.75 -6.44 21.95
N LEU A 207 8.36 -5.51 21.21
CA LEU A 207 9.80 -5.38 21.15
C LEU A 207 10.39 -4.91 22.49
N THR A 208 11.52 -5.50 22.88
CA THR A 208 12.30 -4.99 24.02
C THR A 208 12.85 -3.59 23.73
N SER A 209 13.28 -2.85 24.76
CA SER A 209 13.88 -1.52 24.58
C SER A 209 15.11 -1.55 23.64
N ASN A 210 15.89 -2.64 23.68
CA ASN A 210 17.04 -2.82 22.80
C ASN A 210 16.59 -3.03 21.35
N SER A 211 15.59 -3.89 21.16
CA SER A 211 15.04 -4.16 19.83
C SER A 211 14.36 -2.94 19.22
N LYS A 212 13.68 -2.12 20.03
CA LYS A 212 13.12 -0.84 19.56
C LYS A 212 14.22 0.10 19.04
N ARG A 213 15.35 0.19 19.76
CA ARG A 213 16.51 0.97 19.31
C ARG A 213 17.13 0.37 18.05
N PHE A 214 17.31 -0.95 18.01
CA PHE A 214 17.79 -1.66 16.82
C PHE A 214 16.94 -1.33 15.58
N ILE A 215 15.61 -1.38 15.70
CA ILE A 215 14.69 -0.98 14.63
C ILE A 215 14.88 0.50 14.27
N GLN A 216 14.92 1.41 15.24
CA GLN A 216 15.15 2.84 14.98
C GLN A 216 16.42 3.09 14.16
N ASP A 217 17.50 2.36 14.46
CA ASP A 217 18.81 2.52 13.83
C ASP A 217 18.88 1.87 12.43
N HIS A 218 18.06 0.84 12.18
CA HIS A 218 18.03 0.12 10.89
C HIS A 218 16.89 0.56 9.98
N LEU A 219 15.95 1.39 10.43
CA LEU A 219 14.93 1.93 9.55
C LEU A 219 15.35 3.29 8.97
N PRO A 220 14.91 3.61 7.74
CA PRO A 220 15.11 4.93 7.17
C PRO A 220 14.55 6.02 8.08
N TRP A 221 15.25 7.15 8.20
CA TRP A 221 14.91 8.24 9.12
C TRP A 221 13.44 8.71 9.01
N TYR A 222 12.86 8.68 7.81
CA TYR A 222 11.49 9.15 7.55
C TYR A 222 10.40 8.25 8.14
N THR A 223 10.74 7.01 8.52
CA THR A 223 9.77 6.14 9.21
C THR A 223 9.65 6.46 10.69
N ASN A 224 10.61 7.22 11.24
CA ASN A 224 10.73 7.49 12.67
C ASN A 224 10.63 6.21 13.52
N GLY A 225 11.26 5.12 13.04
CA GLY A 225 11.23 3.83 13.71
C GLY A 225 9.92 3.06 13.56
N ASN A 226 8.93 3.55 12.80
CA ASN A 226 7.65 2.85 12.60
C ASN A 226 7.82 1.66 11.63
N LEU A 227 7.74 0.44 12.16
CA LEU A 227 7.93 -0.79 11.40
C LEU A 227 6.83 -1.00 10.35
N SER A 228 5.61 -0.57 10.66
CA SER A 228 4.43 -0.76 9.80
C SER A 228 4.49 0.01 8.48
N MET A 229 5.34 1.05 8.37
CA MET A 229 5.51 1.82 7.14
C MET A 229 6.27 1.06 6.04
N LEU A 230 6.97 -0.02 6.40
CA LEU A 230 7.76 -0.81 5.46
C LEU A 230 7.25 -2.24 5.33
N ALA A 231 6.20 -2.59 6.08
CA ALA A 231 5.69 -3.95 6.13
C ALA A 231 5.18 -4.43 4.78
N SER A 232 4.75 -3.53 3.88
CA SER A 232 4.33 -3.87 2.51
C SER A 232 5.42 -3.64 1.46
N TRP A 233 6.63 -3.21 1.85
CA TRP A 233 7.68 -2.86 0.89
C TRP A 233 8.01 -4.02 -0.07
N PRO A 234 8.16 -5.28 0.37
CA PRO A 234 8.44 -6.42 -0.53
C PRO A 234 7.39 -6.67 -1.59
N ASP A 235 6.11 -6.42 -1.33
CA ASP A 235 5.08 -6.47 -2.38
C ASP A 235 5.20 -5.27 -3.31
N THR A 236 5.36 -4.06 -2.76
CA THR A 236 5.39 -2.84 -3.59
C THR A 236 6.60 -2.76 -4.53
N ILE A 237 7.72 -3.39 -4.22
CA ILE A 237 8.88 -3.38 -5.13
C ILE A 237 8.69 -4.24 -6.37
N LEU A 238 7.69 -5.11 -6.40
CA LEU A 238 7.43 -6.07 -7.47
C LEU A 238 6.60 -5.49 -8.62
N TYR A 239 6.00 -4.31 -8.44
CA TYR A 239 5.08 -3.75 -9.41
C TYR A 239 5.58 -2.46 -10.06
N PRO A 240 5.29 -2.26 -11.35
CA PRO A 240 5.74 -1.07 -12.08
C PRO A 240 5.05 0.23 -11.62
N ASP A 241 3.88 0.16 -11.00
CA ASP A 241 3.17 1.33 -10.48
C ASP A 241 3.80 1.86 -9.18
N THR A 242 4.37 0.99 -8.36
CA THR A 242 5.02 1.33 -7.09
C THR A 242 6.54 1.32 -7.13
N ASN A 243 7.15 0.68 -8.13
CA ASN A 243 8.60 0.66 -8.39
C ASN A 243 8.91 0.71 -9.91
N PRO A 244 8.57 1.81 -10.60
CA PRO A 244 8.60 1.90 -12.07
C PRO A 244 9.98 1.70 -12.72
N VAL A 245 11.05 1.91 -11.97
CA VAL A 245 12.43 1.86 -12.49
C VAL A 245 13.02 0.47 -12.30
N ASP A 246 12.85 -0.13 -11.12
CA ASP A 246 13.60 -1.30 -10.72
C ASP A 246 12.76 -2.55 -10.52
N TYR A 247 11.43 -2.53 -10.68
CA TYR A 247 10.61 -3.71 -10.37
C TYR A 247 11.04 -4.99 -11.12
N LEU A 248 11.58 -4.86 -12.33
CA LEU A 248 12.18 -5.96 -13.08
C LEU A 248 13.36 -6.60 -12.35
N ASN A 249 14.18 -5.80 -11.66
CA ASN A 249 15.31 -6.24 -10.85
C ASN A 249 14.87 -6.95 -9.56
N TRP A 250 13.59 -6.88 -9.18
CA TRP A 250 13.04 -7.52 -7.98
C TRP A 250 12.16 -8.73 -8.29
N GLN A 251 11.87 -9.05 -9.56
CA GLN A 251 10.99 -10.17 -9.92
C GLN A 251 11.46 -11.53 -9.38
N TRP A 252 12.76 -11.66 -9.09
CA TRP A 252 13.30 -12.85 -8.44
C TRP A 252 12.75 -13.08 -7.03
N SER A 253 12.24 -12.05 -6.35
CA SER A 253 11.69 -12.16 -5.01
C SER A 253 10.23 -12.62 -4.98
N LEU A 254 9.51 -12.64 -6.11
CA LEU A 254 8.09 -13.05 -6.18
C LEU A 254 7.82 -14.40 -5.49
N LYS A 255 8.65 -15.40 -5.76
CA LYS A 255 8.47 -16.75 -5.23
C LYS A 255 8.80 -16.87 -3.74
N LEU A 256 9.39 -15.82 -3.15
CA LEU A 256 9.79 -15.80 -1.74
C LEU A 256 8.62 -15.49 -0.81
N HIS A 257 7.46 -15.08 -1.34
CA HIS A 257 6.29 -14.73 -0.55
C HIS A 257 5.46 -15.95 -0.13
N PHE A 258 5.61 -17.09 -0.80
CA PHE A 258 4.75 -18.26 -0.56
C PHE A 258 5.52 -19.58 -0.65
N VAL A 259 4.82 -20.64 -0.29
CA VAL A 259 5.16 -22.02 -0.57
C VAL A 259 3.90 -22.74 -1.03
N ASN A 260 4.03 -23.66 -1.98
CA ASN A 260 2.90 -24.46 -2.43
C ASN A 260 3.06 -25.88 -1.91
N THR A 261 1.99 -26.44 -1.39
CA THR A 261 1.92 -27.85 -0.97
C THR A 261 1.08 -28.66 -1.96
N PRO A 262 1.28 -29.99 -2.05
CA PRO A 262 0.39 -30.82 -2.83
C PRO A 262 -1.00 -30.88 -2.19
N ASP A 263 -2.01 -30.90 -3.06
CA ASP A 263 -3.42 -30.88 -2.68
C ASP A 263 -3.76 -31.97 -1.66
N TRP A 264 -4.44 -31.56 -0.57
CA TRP A 264 -5.02 -32.45 0.45
C TRP A 264 -4.04 -33.39 1.18
N ILE A 265 -2.72 -33.23 1.00
CA ILE A 265 -1.75 -33.96 1.83
C ILE A 265 -1.76 -33.43 3.27
N CYS A 266 -2.14 -32.16 3.47
CA CYS A 266 -2.28 -31.53 4.77
C CYS A 266 -1.01 -31.60 5.64
N ASN A 267 0.17 -31.62 4.99
CA ASN A 267 1.46 -31.44 5.64
C ASN A 267 2.39 -30.61 4.76
N TYR A 268 3.42 -30.07 5.40
CA TYR A 268 4.53 -29.41 4.72
C TYR A 268 5.81 -30.21 4.92
N ASP A 269 6.48 -30.51 3.81
CA ASP A 269 7.82 -31.10 3.78
C ASP A 269 8.75 -30.13 3.08
N ARG A 270 9.74 -29.60 3.82
CA ARG A 270 10.67 -28.58 3.30
C ARG A 270 11.42 -29.05 2.04
N ASN A 271 11.83 -30.31 1.97
CA ASN A 271 12.59 -30.82 0.83
C ASN A 271 11.70 -31.01 -0.41
N ARG A 272 10.42 -31.37 -0.20
CA ARG A 272 9.44 -31.55 -1.27
C ARG A 272 8.89 -30.21 -1.78
N ASP A 273 8.55 -29.31 -0.86
CA ASP A 273 7.66 -28.16 -1.14
C ASP A 273 8.45 -26.85 -1.29
N CYS A 274 9.61 -26.74 -0.64
CA CYS A 274 10.50 -25.58 -0.70
C CYS A 274 11.74 -25.85 -1.56
N ASP A 275 11.61 -26.63 -2.63
CA ASP A 275 12.72 -26.86 -3.55
C ASP A 275 12.31 -26.70 -5.01
N TRP A 276 12.22 -25.44 -5.45
CA TRP A 276 11.85 -25.16 -6.83
C TRP A 276 13.04 -25.24 -7.80
N THR A 277 14.31 -25.23 -7.34
CA THR A 277 15.51 -25.20 -8.21
C THR A 277 16.87 -25.42 -7.48
N ASN A 278 16.95 -26.11 -6.34
CA ASN A 278 18.15 -26.24 -5.47
C ASN A 278 18.57 -24.97 -4.68
N GLU A 279 17.71 -23.95 -4.58
CA GLU A 279 18.04 -22.67 -3.91
C GLU A 279 17.09 -22.31 -2.75
N GLN A 280 16.19 -23.22 -2.33
CA GLN A 280 15.21 -22.97 -1.25
C GLN A 280 14.39 -21.69 -1.44
N ARG A 281 14.02 -21.37 -2.68
CA ARG A 281 13.28 -20.14 -3.04
C ARG A 281 11.79 -20.28 -2.76
N CYS A 282 11.46 -20.32 -1.48
CA CYS A 282 10.10 -20.20 -0.95
C CYS A 282 10.12 -19.33 0.31
N VAL A 283 8.95 -19.01 0.87
CA VAL A 283 8.85 -18.19 2.10
C VAL A 283 9.59 -18.77 3.30
N ASP A 284 9.59 -20.09 3.44
CA ASP A 284 10.34 -20.79 4.50
C ASP A 284 11.85 -20.52 4.42
N GLY A 285 12.47 -20.86 3.28
CA GLY A 285 13.90 -20.61 3.05
C GLY A 285 14.26 -19.13 3.11
N SER A 286 13.34 -18.25 2.69
CA SER A 286 13.53 -16.80 2.76
C SER A 286 13.60 -16.29 4.19
N ILE A 287 12.71 -16.74 5.07
CA ILE A 287 12.77 -16.39 6.49
C ILE A 287 14.09 -16.82 7.11
N GLN A 288 14.57 -18.03 6.79
CA GLN A 288 15.88 -18.51 7.27
C GLN A 288 17.03 -17.64 6.78
N ASN A 289 17.09 -17.36 5.48
CA ASN A 289 18.11 -16.51 4.88
C ASN A 289 18.11 -15.09 5.48
N TYR A 290 16.94 -14.43 5.55
CA TYR A 290 16.88 -13.04 6.01
C TYR A 290 17.03 -12.90 7.54
N THR A 291 16.71 -13.94 8.33
CA THR A 291 17.10 -13.94 9.74
C THR A 291 18.61 -14.03 9.92
N GLU A 292 19.30 -14.89 9.17
CA GLU A 292 20.76 -14.99 9.21
C GLU A 292 21.45 -13.71 8.72
N ARG A 293 20.99 -13.13 7.61
CA ARG A 293 21.50 -11.85 7.08
C ARG A 293 21.32 -10.71 8.09
N LEU A 294 20.17 -10.63 8.74
CA LEU A 294 19.91 -9.60 9.75
C LEU A 294 20.78 -9.79 11.02
N ALA A 295 21.00 -11.05 11.41
CA ALA A 295 21.81 -11.43 12.56
C ALA A 295 23.31 -11.17 12.35
N ASN A 296 23.81 -11.29 11.12
CA ASN A 296 25.22 -11.14 10.79
C ASN A 296 25.68 -9.66 10.86
N THR A 297 26.41 -9.30 11.92
CA THR A 297 26.95 -7.94 12.14
C THR A 297 28.05 -7.53 11.16
N LYS A 298 28.58 -8.47 10.37
CA LYS A 298 29.58 -8.18 9.31
C LYS A 298 28.95 -7.76 7.99
N GLN A 299 27.65 -7.95 7.80
CA GLN A 299 26.92 -7.45 6.63
C GLN A 299 26.83 -5.93 6.66
N ASP A 300 26.83 -5.29 5.50
CA ASP A 300 26.67 -3.84 5.43
C ASP A 300 25.27 -3.40 5.89
N SER A 301 25.14 -2.13 6.24
CA SER A 301 23.89 -1.61 6.77
C SER A 301 22.74 -1.78 5.77
N ILE A 302 22.94 -1.51 4.48
CA ILE A 302 21.89 -1.60 3.44
C ILE A 302 21.36 -3.03 3.35
N GLN A 303 22.24 -4.02 3.31
CA GLN A 303 21.86 -5.44 3.29
C GLN A 303 21.05 -5.85 4.53
N ARG A 304 21.40 -5.31 5.70
CA ARG A 304 20.67 -5.58 6.94
C ARG A 304 19.32 -4.85 6.99
N GLN A 305 19.22 -3.64 6.43
CA GLN A 305 17.94 -2.94 6.29
C GLN A 305 16.99 -3.68 5.33
N GLU A 306 17.51 -4.13 4.20
CA GLU A 306 16.78 -4.97 3.25
C GLU A 306 16.30 -6.26 3.94
N ALA A 307 17.19 -6.95 4.66
CA ALA A 307 16.85 -8.16 5.38
C ALA A 307 15.76 -7.94 6.43
N LEU A 308 15.79 -6.81 7.15
CA LEU A 308 14.73 -6.45 8.08
C LEU A 308 13.39 -6.24 7.37
N LYS A 309 13.35 -5.53 6.24
CA LYS A 309 12.11 -5.28 5.49
C LYS A 309 11.49 -6.58 4.96
N PHE A 310 12.31 -7.44 4.36
CA PHE A 310 11.87 -8.75 3.89
C PHE A 310 11.41 -9.65 5.04
N LEU A 311 12.15 -9.71 6.14
CA LEU A 311 11.80 -10.54 7.28
C LEU A 311 10.46 -10.14 7.90
N VAL A 312 10.21 -8.84 8.07
CA VAL A 312 8.92 -8.32 8.58
C VAL A 312 7.76 -8.79 7.71
N HIS A 313 7.92 -8.70 6.40
CA HIS A 313 6.89 -9.08 5.44
C HIS A 313 6.70 -10.60 5.38
N PHE A 314 7.77 -11.38 5.21
CA PHE A 314 7.65 -12.84 5.06
C PHE A 314 7.13 -13.53 6.31
N ILE A 315 7.39 -13.00 7.51
CA ILE A 315 6.74 -13.50 8.74
C ILE A 315 5.24 -13.15 8.74
N GLY A 316 4.83 -12.05 8.12
CA GLY A 316 3.43 -11.81 7.78
C GLY A 316 2.88 -12.91 6.87
N ASP A 317 3.50 -13.06 5.69
CA ASP A 317 3.05 -13.95 4.61
C ASP A 317 2.87 -15.39 5.07
N ILE A 318 3.86 -15.93 5.78
CA ILE A 318 3.85 -17.32 6.27
C ILE A 318 2.76 -17.61 7.31
N HIS A 319 2.00 -16.60 7.72
CA HIS A 319 0.81 -16.76 8.57
C HIS A 319 -0.50 -16.56 7.82
N GLN A 320 -0.47 -16.17 6.55
CA GLN A 320 -1.64 -16.17 5.68
C GLN A 320 -1.84 -17.60 5.18
N PRO A 321 -2.93 -18.31 5.53
CA PRO A 321 -3.04 -19.73 5.25
C PRO A 321 -2.79 -20.11 3.78
N LEU A 322 -3.28 -19.30 2.83
CA LEU A 322 -3.17 -19.56 1.40
C LEU A 322 -1.78 -19.22 0.82
N HIS A 323 -0.86 -18.64 1.61
CA HIS A 323 0.57 -18.56 1.29
C HIS A 323 1.30 -19.90 1.50
N ALA A 324 0.63 -20.85 2.16
CA ALA A 324 1.00 -22.27 2.22
C ALA A 324 -0.09 -23.13 1.53
N GLY A 325 -0.73 -22.60 0.49
CA GLY A 325 -1.86 -23.23 -0.18
C GLY A 325 -1.47 -24.32 -1.19
N PHE A 326 -2.47 -24.79 -1.93
CA PHE A 326 -2.31 -25.87 -2.90
C PHE A 326 -1.65 -25.39 -4.20
N SER A 327 -0.77 -26.23 -4.74
CA SER A 327 -0.07 -25.93 -5.99
C SER A 327 -1.03 -25.84 -7.19
N SER A 328 -2.05 -26.70 -7.24
CA SER A 328 -2.98 -26.81 -8.38
C SER A 328 -3.82 -25.54 -8.60
N ASP A 329 -4.12 -24.81 -7.53
CA ASP A 329 -4.96 -23.61 -7.54
C ASP A 329 -4.19 -22.30 -7.29
N LYS A 330 -2.85 -22.38 -7.22
CA LYS A 330 -1.95 -21.27 -6.91
C LYS A 330 -2.32 -20.60 -5.57
N GLY A 331 -2.52 -21.39 -4.53
CA GLY A 331 -2.91 -20.90 -3.21
C GLY A 331 -4.27 -20.21 -3.23
N GLY A 332 -5.27 -20.77 -3.91
CA GLY A 332 -6.63 -20.26 -3.98
C GLY A 332 -6.84 -19.12 -4.98
N ASN A 333 -5.81 -18.65 -5.68
CA ASN A 333 -5.95 -17.58 -6.69
C ASN A 333 -6.78 -18.01 -7.90
N LEU A 334 -6.76 -19.30 -8.25
CA LEU A 334 -7.57 -19.85 -9.34
C LEU A 334 -9.00 -20.20 -8.92
N ILE A 335 -9.30 -20.23 -7.63
CA ILE A 335 -10.65 -20.48 -7.11
C ILE A 335 -11.42 -19.17 -7.12
N LYS A 336 -12.24 -18.96 -8.15
CA LYS A 336 -12.97 -17.71 -8.38
C LYS A 336 -14.39 -17.80 -7.85
N GLY A 337 -14.96 -16.66 -7.47
CA GLY A 337 -16.34 -16.60 -7.01
C GLY A 337 -16.73 -15.21 -6.54
N ARG A 338 -17.70 -15.17 -5.63
CA ARG A 338 -18.17 -13.94 -4.99
C ARG A 338 -18.09 -14.02 -3.48
N PHE A 339 -17.58 -12.97 -2.86
CA PHE A 339 -17.64 -12.77 -1.41
C PHE A 339 -18.57 -11.59 -1.14
N PHE A 340 -19.76 -11.90 -0.62
CA PHE A 340 -20.90 -10.98 -0.64
C PHE A 340 -21.12 -10.46 -2.08
N ASP A 341 -21.09 -9.14 -2.28
CA ASP A 341 -21.32 -8.49 -3.57
C ASP A 341 -20.06 -8.38 -4.44
N ASN A 342 -18.89 -8.72 -3.89
CA ASN A 342 -17.60 -8.55 -4.57
C ASN A 342 -17.23 -9.79 -5.38
N THR A 343 -17.01 -9.64 -6.69
CA THR A 343 -16.39 -10.68 -7.52
C THR A 343 -14.90 -10.75 -7.22
N THR A 344 -14.39 -11.93 -6.87
CA THR A 344 -13.05 -12.11 -6.32
C THR A 344 -12.54 -13.55 -6.49
N ASN A 345 -11.44 -13.90 -5.81
CA ASN A 345 -10.94 -15.26 -5.66
C ASN A 345 -10.72 -15.60 -4.17
N LEU A 346 -10.53 -16.87 -3.84
CA LEU A 346 -10.39 -17.33 -2.46
C LEU A 346 -9.18 -16.70 -1.75
N HIS A 347 -8.05 -16.55 -2.46
CA HIS A 347 -6.85 -15.92 -1.92
C HIS A 347 -7.13 -14.50 -1.43
N SER A 348 -7.69 -13.65 -2.28
CA SER A 348 -8.01 -12.25 -1.95
C SER A 348 -9.01 -12.10 -0.79
N ILE A 349 -9.87 -13.09 -0.54
CA ILE A 349 -10.78 -13.07 0.62
C ILE A 349 -10.01 -13.12 1.92
N TRP A 350 -9.10 -14.07 2.04
CA TRP A 350 -8.24 -14.23 3.22
C TRP A 350 -7.28 -13.08 3.36
N ASP A 351 -6.69 -12.69 2.24
CA ASP A 351 -5.62 -11.73 2.21
C ASP A 351 -6.06 -10.31 2.58
N THR A 352 -7.23 -9.89 2.10
CA THR A 352 -7.68 -8.49 2.18
C THR A 352 -9.14 -8.37 2.63
N LEU A 353 -10.08 -9.06 1.97
CA LEU A 353 -11.50 -8.70 2.09
C LEU A 353 -12.11 -8.99 3.47
N MET A 354 -11.68 -10.05 4.16
CA MET A 354 -12.17 -10.32 5.53
C MET A 354 -11.70 -9.24 6.51
N ILE A 355 -10.44 -8.80 6.41
CA ILE A 355 -9.86 -7.74 7.25
C ILE A 355 -10.56 -6.41 6.97
N GLU A 356 -10.70 -6.02 5.70
CA GLU A 356 -11.37 -4.78 5.32
C GLU A 356 -12.83 -4.75 5.75
N ARG A 357 -13.54 -5.87 5.58
CA ARG A 357 -14.93 -6.00 6.04
C ARG A 357 -15.02 -5.84 7.56
N ARG A 358 -14.13 -6.50 8.31
CA ARG A 358 -14.05 -6.42 9.77
C ARG A 358 -13.86 -4.97 10.23
N ILE A 359 -12.90 -4.26 9.62
CA ILE A 359 -12.63 -2.84 9.92
C ILE A 359 -13.82 -1.95 9.57
N SER A 360 -14.42 -2.15 8.40
CA SER A 360 -15.53 -1.33 7.90
C SER A 360 -16.77 -1.47 8.77
N LEU A 361 -17.19 -2.70 9.07
CA LEU A 361 -18.45 -2.96 9.77
C LEU A 361 -18.34 -2.81 11.28
N ASP A 362 -17.28 -3.35 11.87
CA ASP A 362 -17.21 -3.53 13.33
C ASP A 362 -16.36 -2.43 14.00
N PHE A 363 -15.52 -1.73 13.23
CA PHE A 363 -14.57 -0.74 13.74
C PHE A 363 -14.71 0.64 13.08
N GLN A 364 -15.87 0.95 12.50
CA GLN A 364 -16.19 2.28 11.95
C GLN A 364 -15.19 2.73 10.87
N SER A 365 -14.68 1.78 10.08
CA SER A 365 -13.62 2.01 9.09
C SER A 365 -12.31 2.57 9.66
N ASP A 366 -12.05 2.37 10.96
CA ASP A 366 -10.83 2.82 11.64
C ASP A 366 -9.90 1.62 11.94
N PRO A 367 -8.80 1.46 11.19
CA PRO A 367 -7.86 0.36 11.41
C PRO A 367 -7.14 0.44 12.75
N ASN A 368 -7.05 1.62 13.39
CA ASN A 368 -6.44 1.73 14.72
C ASN A 368 -7.38 1.20 15.81
N LYS A 369 -8.71 1.33 15.66
CA LYS A 369 -9.66 0.67 16.56
C LYS A 369 -9.57 -0.84 16.46
N TYR A 370 -9.45 -1.36 15.23
CA TYR A 370 -9.26 -2.80 15.03
C TYR A 370 -7.94 -3.28 15.62
N TYR A 371 -6.84 -2.55 15.41
CA TYR A 371 -5.55 -2.82 16.06
C TYR A 371 -5.65 -2.87 17.59
N ASN A 372 -6.33 -1.89 18.21
CA ASN A 372 -6.52 -1.87 19.66
C ASN A 372 -7.33 -3.07 20.15
N TYR A 373 -8.34 -3.49 19.37
CA TYR A 373 -9.10 -4.72 19.65
C TYR A 373 -8.20 -5.97 19.57
N LEU A 374 -7.33 -6.07 18.56
CA LEU A 374 -6.37 -7.18 18.45
C LEU A 374 -5.45 -7.23 19.68
N LEU A 375 -4.93 -6.08 20.14
CA LEU A 375 -4.13 -6.03 21.37
C LEU A 375 -4.93 -6.46 22.61
N ASP A 376 -6.20 -6.08 22.71
CA ASP A 376 -7.07 -6.46 23.82
C ASP A 376 -7.29 -7.98 23.87
N ILE A 377 -7.67 -8.60 22.75
CA ILE A 377 -7.86 -10.06 22.68
C ILE A 377 -6.53 -10.82 22.85
N MET A 378 -5.40 -10.23 22.43
CA MET A 378 -4.07 -10.79 22.68
C MET A 378 -3.79 -10.88 24.18
N HIS A 379 -4.10 -9.83 24.94
CA HIS A 379 -3.85 -9.74 26.38
C HIS A 379 -4.94 -10.37 27.26
N THR A 380 -6.11 -10.71 26.69
CA THR A 380 -7.21 -11.34 27.41
C THR A 380 -7.39 -12.79 26.96
N THR A 381 -7.92 -13.02 25.76
CA THR A 381 -8.23 -14.34 25.20
C THR A 381 -6.97 -15.19 24.99
N TYR A 382 -5.93 -14.62 24.40
CA TYR A 382 -4.72 -15.36 23.98
C TYR A 382 -3.53 -15.20 24.92
N MET A 383 -3.72 -14.60 26.10
CA MET A 383 -2.63 -14.29 27.04
C MET A 383 -1.75 -15.51 27.35
N LYS A 384 -2.37 -16.70 27.49
CA LYS A 384 -1.67 -17.96 27.78
C LYS A 384 -0.94 -18.53 26.57
N ASN A 385 -1.37 -18.18 25.36
CA ASN A 385 -0.77 -18.66 24.11
C ASN A 385 0.48 -17.88 23.73
N ILE A 386 0.65 -16.63 24.20
CA ILE A 386 1.79 -15.77 23.85
C ILE A 386 3.14 -16.44 24.13
N SER A 387 3.29 -17.12 25.28
CA SER A 387 4.54 -17.84 25.62
C SER A 387 4.82 -18.99 24.65
N GLN A 388 3.79 -19.72 24.24
CA GLN A 388 3.91 -20.78 23.24
C GLN A 388 4.24 -20.21 21.86
N TRP A 389 3.57 -19.14 21.43
CA TRP A 389 3.80 -18.54 20.11
C TRP A 389 5.16 -17.86 19.98
N SER A 390 5.68 -17.31 21.08
CA SER A 390 7.01 -16.68 21.12
C SER A 390 8.16 -17.68 21.21
N THR A 391 7.88 -18.97 21.38
CA THR A 391 8.89 -20.02 21.43
C THR A 391 8.83 -20.92 20.21
N CYS A 392 10.02 -21.37 19.80
CA CYS A 392 10.17 -22.39 18.79
C CYS A 392 9.93 -23.77 19.39
N PRO A 393 9.11 -24.65 18.77
CA PRO A 393 9.01 -26.04 19.19
C PRO A 393 10.39 -26.72 19.17
N SER A 394 10.64 -27.58 20.15
CA SER A 394 11.96 -28.19 20.45
C SER A 394 12.40 -29.31 19.49
N SER A 395 11.97 -29.29 18.23
CA SER A 395 12.46 -30.20 17.19
C SER A 395 13.73 -29.66 16.50
N ASP A 396 14.19 -30.34 15.43
CA ASP A 396 15.36 -30.03 14.58
C ASP A 396 15.48 -28.57 14.09
N GLU A 397 14.49 -27.71 14.36
CA GLU A 397 14.53 -26.26 14.13
C GLU A 397 15.25 -25.46 15.21
N SER A 398 15.71 -26.08 16.31
CA SER A 398 16.49 -25.38 17.35
C SER A 398 17.78 -24.72 16.82
N LYS A 399 18.30 -25.16 15.67
CA LYS A 399 19.43 -24.55 14.95
C LYS A 399 19.08 -23.23 14.26
N TYR A 400 17.80 -22.94 14.05
CA TYR A 400 17.33 -21.77 13.32
C TYR A 400 16.88 -20.65 14.26
N LEU A 401 16.91 -19.41 13.76
CA LEU A 401 16.43 -18.24 14.50
C LEU A 401 14.91 -18.07 14.42
N ALA A 402 14.28 -18.66 13.41
CA ALA A 402 12.84 -18.70 13.20
C ALA A 402 12.36 -20.14 12.88
N CYS A 403 11.13 -20.47 13.25
CA CYS A 403 10.56 -21.82 13.17
C CYS A 403 9.45 -21.90 12.11
N SER A 404 9.82 -21.47 10.90
CA SER A 404 8.92 -21.32 9.77
C SER A 404 8.27 -22.63 9.32
N THR A 405 8.94 -23.79 9.45
CA THR A 405 8.32 -25.09 9.11
C THR A 405 7.14 -25.40 10.02
N ALA A 406 7.27 -25.12 11.32
CA ALA A 406 6.17 -25.32 12.27
C ALA A 406 4.99 -24.38 11.96
N TRP A 407 5.28 -23.12 11.63
CA TRP A 407 4.25 -22.13 11.30
C TRP A 407 3.48 -22.48 10.02
N ILE A 408 4.16 -23.02 9.01
CA ILE A 408 3.53 -23.50 7.77
C ILE A 408 2.64 -24.71 8.05
N ASN A 409 3.07 -25.66 8.89
CA ASN A 409 2.25 -26.83 9.20
C ASN A 409 0.93 -26.45 9.90
N GLU A 410 0.92 -25.38 10.70
CA GLU A 410 -0.32 -24.83 11.26
C GLU A 410 -1.25 -24.32 10.15
N ASP A 411 -0.72 -23.57 9.18
CA ASP A 411 -1.51 -23.05 8.06
C ASP A 411 -2.02 -24.14 7.12
N VAL A 412 -1.21 -25.15 6.85
CA VAL A 412 -1.61 -26.29 6.03
C VAL A 412 -2.73 -27.10 6.72
N ALA A 413 -2.70 -27.21 8.05
CA ALA A 413 -3.79 -27.82 8.80
C ALA A 413 -5.08 -26.99 8.72
N LEU A 414 -4.97 -25.66 8.87
CA LEU A 414 -6.11 -24.74 8.69
C LEU A 414 -6.66 -24.80 7.26
N ASN A 415 -5.78 -24.96 6.27
CA ASN A 415 -6.14 -25.05 4.86
C ASN A 415 -7.12 -26.20 4.61
N CYS A 416 -6.76 -27.39 5.07
CA CYS A 416 -7.57 -28.59 4.93
C CYS A 416 -8.85 -28.58 5.78
N ALA A 417 -8.81 -27.97 6.95
CA ALA A 417 -9.92 -27.97 7.90
C ALA A 417 -10.97 -26.90 7.60
N PHE A 418 -10.57 -25.70 7.14
CA PHE A 418 -11.46 -24.54 7.12
C PHE A 418 -11.39 -23.68 5.85
N VAL A 419 -10.19 -23.45 5.31
CA VAL A 419 -9.93 -22.46 4.25
C VAL A 419 -10.44 -22.93 2.90
N TYR A 420 -10.18 -24.18 2.54
CA TYR A 420 -10.58 -24.75 1.26
C TYR A 420 -12.01 -25.30 1.24
N ARG A 421 -12.82 -24.97 2.25
CA ARG A 421 -14.18 -25.50 2.43
C ARG A 421 -15.22 -24.39 2.46
N ASP A 422 -16.29 -24.55 1.70
CA ASP A 422 -17.39 -23.59 1.62
C ASP A 422 -18.27 -23.56 2.89
N GLU A 423 -19.38 -22.83 2.81
CA GLU A 423 -20.35 -22.69 3.91
C GLU A 423 -21.11 -23.99 4.24
N GLN A 424 -21.05 -25.00 3.36
CA GLN A 424 -21.62 -26.33 3.54
C GLN A 424 -20.54 -27.38 3.80
N ASP A 425 -19.33 -26.96 4.16
CA ASP A 425 -18.17 -27.80 4.44
C ASP A 425 -17.67 -28.61 3.23
N LYS A 426 -18.04 -28.21 2.01
CA LYS A 426 -17.60 -28.87 0.78
C LYS A 426 -16.31 -28.25 0.27
N PRO A 427 -15.37 -29.06 -0.25
CA PRO A 427 -14.15 -28.55 -0.83
C PRO A 427 -14.45 -27.71 -2.08
N PHE A 428 -13.74 -26.59 -2.23
CA PHE A 428 -13.81 -25.77 -3.44
C PHE A 428 -13.24 -26.49 -4.67
N SER A 429 -13.66 -26.03 -5.85
CA SER A 429 -13.13 -26.48 -7.14
C SER A 429 -12.81 -25.27 -8.01
N ILE A 430 -11.69 -25.32 -8.74
CA ILE A 430 -11.31 -24.30 -9.74
C ILE A 430 -12.36 -24.19 -10.86
N SER A 431 -13.10 -25.27 -11.13
CA SER A 431 -14.13 -25.30 -12.19
C SER A 431 -15.48 -24.70 -11.78
N GLN A 432 -15.66 -24.35 -10.50
CA GLN A 432 -16.93 -23.88 -9.96
C GLN A 432 -16.76 -22.52 -9.30
N GLN A 433 -17.73 -21.63 -9.52
CA GLN A 433 -17.76 -20.36 -8.82
C GLN A 433 -18.41 -20.53 -7.45
N PHE A 434 -17.74 -20.08 -6.39
CA PHE A 434 -18.35 -20.02 -5.07
C PHE A 434 -19.21 -18.77 -4.90
N GLN A 435 -20.15 -18.83 -3.96
CA GLN A 435 -20.78 -17.67 -3.36
C GLN A 435 -20.63 -17.80 -1.83
N LEU A 436 -19.80 -16.95 -1.25
CA LEU A 436 -19.52 -16.92 0.18
C LEU A 436 -20.12 -15.65 0.79
N GLY A 437 -20.63 -15.75 2.01
CA GLY A 437 -21.27 -14.66 2.70
C GLY A 437 -21.01 -14.72 4.19
N GLN A 438 -22.07 -14.51 4.97
CA GLN A 438 -21.96 -14.30 6.41
C GLN A 438 -21.53 -15.55 7.17
N ILE A 439 -21.91 -16.76 6.72
CA ILE A 439 -21.55 -18.01 7.41
C ILE A 439 -20.04 -18.24 7.26
N TYR A 440 -19.51 -18.10 6.04
CA TYR A 440 -18.08 -18.24 5.79
C TYR A 440 -17.28 -17.20 6.59
N TYR A 441 -17.69 -15.94 6.56
CA TYR A 441 -17.02 -14.87 7.29
C TYR A 441 -17.01 -15.11 8.81
N ASN A 442 -18.17 -15.34 9.43
CA ASN A 442 -18.28 -15.47 10.89
C ASN A 442 -17.48 -16.65 11.46
N THR A 443 -17.37 -17.72 10.69
CA THR A 443 -16.68 -18.94 11.13
C THR A 443 -15.17 -18.88 10.94
N ARG A 444 -14.65 -18.01 10.06
CA ARG A 444 -13.22 -17.93 9.72
C ARG A 444 -12.54 -16.63 10.17
N ILE A 445 -13.28 -15.55 10.48
CA ILE A 445 -12.67 -14.28 10.90
C ILE A 445 -11.82 -14.43 12.19
N GLY A 446 -12.23 -15.30 13.11
CA GLY A 446 -11.43 -15.59 14.32
C GLY A 446 -10.08 -16.25 13.99
N ILE A 447 -10.00 -17.05 12.92
CA ILE A 447 -8.76 -17.66 12.44
C ILE A 447 -7.84 -16.57 11.88
N VAL A 448 -8.37 -15.63 11.09
CA VAL A 448 -7.60 -14.48 10.57
C VAL A 448 -7.00 -13.66 11.71
N GLU A 449 -7.81 -13.34 12.72
CA GLU A 449 -7.36 -12.59 13.90
C GLU A 449 -6.27 -13.34 14.67
N GLU A 450 -6.43 -14.65 14.87
CA GLU A 450 -5.41 -15.49 15.51
C GLU A 450 -4.10 -15.51 14.72
N ARG A 451 -4.14 -15.66 13.39
CA ARG A 451 -2.96 -15.66 12.53
C ARG A 451 -2.22 -14.31 12.52
N LEU A 452 -2.95 -13.19 12.50
CA LEU A 452 -2.36 -11.85 12.64
C LEU A 452 -1.62 -11.69 13.97
N LEU A 453 -2.20 -12.19 15.07
CA LEU A 453 -1.58 -12.15 16.39
C LEU A 453 -0.34 -13.06 16.48
N GLN A 454 -0.46 -14.31 16.01
CA GLN A 454 0.66 -15.26 15.96
C GLN A 454 1.83 -14.67 15.19
N SER A 455 1.56 -14.10 14.00
CA SER A 455 2.57 -13.46 13.17
C SER A 455 3.28 -12.31 13.91
N GLY A 456 2.53 -11.39 14.53
CA GLY A 456 3.09 -10.27 15.28
C GLY A 456 3.94 -10.72 16.48
N VAL A 457 3.45 -11.69 17.26
CA VAL A 457 4.17 -12.26 18.42
C VAL A 457 5.47 -12.94 17.98
N ARG A 458 5.41 -13.73 16.90
CA ARG A 458 6.57 -14.46 16.36
C ARG A 458 7.60 -13.51 15.76
N LEU A 459 7.17 -12.49 15.00
CA LEU A 459 8.05 -11.45 14.47
C LEU A 459 8.80 -10.73 15.59
N ALA A 460 8.10 -10.34 16.66
CA ALA A 460 8.74 -9.72 17.82
C ALA A 460 9.75 -10.65 18.50
N ALA A 461 9.39 -11.93 18.69
CA ALA A 461 10.27 -12.92 19.30
C ALA A 461 11.56 -13.14 18.48
N VAL A 462 11.45 -13.25 17.15
CA VAL A 462 12.59 -13.39 16.23
C VAL A 462 13.50 -12.17 16.31
N ILE A 463 12.95 -10.95 16.22
CA ILE A 463 13.75 -9.71 16.30
C ILE A 463 14.43 -9.61 17.68
N ASN A 464 13.70 -9.89 18.76
CA ASN A 464 14.26 -9.86 20.11
C ASN A 464 15.43 -10.85 20.26
N LYS A 465 15.29 -12.08 19.75
CA LYS A 465 16.33 -13.12 19.76
C LYS A 465 17.57 -12.68 18.96
N ILE A 466 17.37 -12.11 17.77
CA ILE A 466 18.47 -11.60 16.93
C ILE A 466 19.27 -10.51 17.67
N VAL A 467 18.57 -9.56 18.26
CA VAL A 467 19.20 -8.43 18.97
C VAL A 467 19.90 -8.89 20.24
N GLU A 468 19.38 -9.90 20.93
CA GLU A 468 20.02 -10.49 22.10
C GLU A 468 21.33 -11.21 21.74
N LEU A 469 21.35 -12.00 20.66
CA LEU A 469 22.56 -12.70 20.20
C LEU A 469 23.66 -11.73 19.78
N GLN A 470 23.31 -10.57 19.20
CA GLN A 470 24.27 -9.54 18.81
C GLN A 470 24.95 -8.83 19.98
N LYS A 471 24.42 -8.96 21.21
CA LYS A 471 25.07 -8.40 22.40
C LYS A 471 26.12 -9.32 23.01
N GLN A 472 26.10 -10.60 22.65
CA GLN A 472 27.01 -11.61 23.19
C GLN A 472 28.34 -11.68 22.43
N HIS A 473 28.44 -10.96 21.31
CA HIS A 473 29.60 -10.85 20.42
C HIS A 473 29.95 -9.38 20.22
#